data_AF-A0A1H3N5N9-F1
#
_entry.id   AF-A0A1H3N5N9-F1
#
_cell.length_a   1.000
_cell.length_b   1.000
_cell.length_c   1.000
_cell.angle_alpha   90.00
_cell.angle_beta   90.00
_cell.angle_gamma   90.00
#
_symmetry.space_group_name_H-M   'P 1'
#
loop_
_entity.id
_entity.type
_entity.pdbx_description
1 polymer ?
#
loop_
_entity_poly.entity_id
_entity_poly.type
_entity_poly.pdbx_seq_one_letter_code
_entity_poly.pdbx_strand_id
1 'polypeptide(L)'
;MKWRKKVVKFFISVIVIILLIQIPFVQKGIATISTYAYVTTKYYDQDLQFQSTEFEPHFDDYFVHYKDKKGESVYFTVTPYFFPVLVIYDPLDPE
;
A
#
# COMPACT_ATOMS: atom_id res chain seq x y z
N MET A 1 35.71 -10.97 -16.27
CA MET A 1 34.46 -11.59 -16.76
C MET A 1 33.38 -11.84 -15.69
N LYS A 2 33.72 -12.27 -14.45
CA LYS A 2 32.72 -12.55 -13.38
C LYS A 2 31.94 -11.31 -12.90
N TRP A 3 32.55 -10.13 -12.89
CA TRP A 3 31.93 -8.88 -12.43
C TRP A 3 30.81 -8.39 -13.35
N ARG A 4 31.02 -8.42 -14.67
CA ARG A 4 29.96 -8.16 -15.67
C ARG A 4 28.74 -9.07 -15.49
N LYS A 5 28.95 -10.36 -15.20
CA LYS A 5 27.84 -11.31 -14.92
C LYS A 5 27.09 -10.97 -13.64
N LYS A 6 27.76 -10.47 -12.59
CA LYS A 6 27.09 -9.99 -11.36
C LYS A 6 26.26 -8.74 -11.62
N VAL A 7 26.81 -7.78 -12.37
CA VAL A 7 26.10 -6.53 -12.74
C VAL A 7 24.87 -6.84 -13.60
N VAL A 8 24.99 -7.73 -14.60
CA VAL A 8 23.84 -8.15 -15.41
C VAL A 8 22.77 -8.83 -14.56
N LYS A 9 23.16 -9.73 -13.64
CA LYS A 9 22.21 -10.37 -12.71
C LYS A 9 21.50 -9.35 -11.80
N PHE A 10 22.21 -8.32 -11.34
CA PHE A 10 21.63 -7.24 -10.56
C PHE A 10 20.57 -6.48 -11.36
N PHE A 11 20.88 -6.04 -12.58
CA PHE A 11 19.91 -5.33 -13.42
C PHE A 11 18.69 -6.20 -13.77
N ILE A 12 18.89 -7.48 -14.06
CA ILE A 12 17.78 -8.43 -14.28
C ILE A 12 16.90 -8.50 -13.03
N SER A 13 17.50 -8.58 -11.84
CA SER A 13 16.75 -8.61 -10.58
C SER A 13 15.93 -7.34 -10.38
N VAL A 14 16.50 -6.16 -10.69
CA VAL A 14 15.78 -4.87 -10.58
C VAL A 14 14.59 -4.83 -11.55
N ILE A 15 14.79 -5.26 -12.79
CA ILE A 15 13.72 -5.32 -13.80
C ILE A 15 12.61 -6.26 -13.34
N VAL A 16 12.96 -7.44 -12.82
CA VAL A 16 11.97 -8.39 -12.28
C VAL A 16 11.17 -7.76 -11.14
N ILE A 17 11.82 -7.03 -10.22
CA ILE A 17 11.13 -6.33 -9.13
C ILE A 17 10.15 -5.28 -9.68
N ILE A 18 10.58 -4.46 -10.65
CA ILE A 18 9.73 -3.45 -11.28
C ILE A 18 8.51 -4.09 -11.92
N LEU A 19 8.68 -5.23 -12.61
CA LEU A 19 7.58 -5.96 -13.23
C LEU A 19 6.62 -6.57 -12.19
N LEU A 20 7.14 -7.09 -11.07
CA LEU A 20 6.31 -7.64 -9.99
C LEU A 20 5.46 -6.55 -9.31
N ILE A 21 5.98 -5.33 -9.16
CA ILE A 21 5.25 -4.20 -8.55
C ILE A 21 4.03 -3.79 -9.39
N GLN A 22 4.01 -4.06 -10.70
CA GLN A 22 2.87 -3.74 -11.56
C GLN A 22 1.72 -4.76 -11.47
N ILE A 23 1.92 -5.90 -10.79
CA ILE A 23 0.87 -6.91 -10.66
C ILE A 23 -0.18 -6.39 -9.66
N PRO A 24 -1.48 -6.32 -10.03
CA PRO A 24 -2.53 -5.78 -9.15
C PRO A 24 -2.63 -6.46 -7.79
N PHE A 25 -2.33 -7.76 -7.74
CA PHE A 25 -2.26 -8.51 -6.49
C PHE A 25 -1.15 -8.00 -5.55
N VAL A 26 0.02 -7.67 -6.11
CA VAL A 26 1.15 -7.12 -5.35
C VAL A 26 0.83 -5.71 -4.89
N GLN A 27 0.27 -4.86 -5.77
CA GLN A 27 -0.14 -3.49 -5.42
C GLN A 27 -1.16 -3.47 -4.27
N LYS A 28 -2.20 -4.31 -4.35
CA LYS A 28 -3.19 -4.47 -3.27
C LYS A 28 -2.53 -4.89 -1.95
N GLY A 29 -1.57 -5.80 -2.00
CA GLY A 29 -0.79 -6.22 -0.84
C GLY A 29 0.00 -5.07 -0.22
N ILE A 30 0.72 -4.30 -1.04
CA ILE A 30 1.50 -3.14 -0.58
C ILE A 30 0.59 -2.07 0.01
N ALA A 31 -0.54 -1.76 -0.63
CA ALA A 31 -1.52 -0.79 -0.12
C ALA A 31 -2.06 -1.20 1.26
N THR A 32 -2.40 -2.48 1.41
CA THR A 32 -2.90 -3.04 2.67
C THR A 32 -1.85 -2.95 3.78
N ILE A 33 -0.62 -3.39 3.51
CA ILE A 33 0.47 -3.38 4.51
C ILE A 33 0.84 -1.95 4.91
N SER A 34 0.95 -1.05 3.94
CA SER A 34 1.33 0.35 4.16
C SER A 34 0.29 1.05 5.03
N THR A 35 -0.99 0.86 4.71
CA THR A 35 -2.09 1.45 5.51
C THR A 35 -2.20 0.81 6.87
N TYR A 36 -2.02 -0.51 6.98
CA TYR A 36 -2.01 -1.18 8.26
C TYR A 36 -0.89 -0.66 9.16
N ALA A 37 0.32 -0.48 8.63
CA ALA A 37 1.43 0.12 9.37
C ALA A 37 1.12 1.57 9.77
N TYR A 38 0.59 2.39 8.85
CA TYR A 38 0.20 3.78 9.12
C TYR A 38 -0.88 3.88 10.20
N VAL A 39 -1.98 3.14 10.05
CA VAL A 39 -3.10 3.12 11.00
C VAL A 39 -2.67 2.60 12.36
N THR A 40 -1.88 1.52 12.41
CA THR A 40 -1.40 0.96 13.68
C THR A 40 -0.42 1.90 14.39
N THR A 41 0.33 2.72 13.66
CA THR A 41 1.28 3.67 14.26
C THR A 41 0.62 4.97 14.67
N LYS A 42 -0.26 5.54 13.83
CA LYS A 42 -0.93 6.83 14.07
C LYS A 42 -2.16 6.70 14.97
N TYR A 43 -2.92 5.61 14.85
CA TYR A 43 -4.22 5.39 15.51
C TYR A 43 -4.23 4.12 16.36
N TYR A 44 -3.10 3.81 17.01
CA TYR A 44 -2.92 2.62 17.84
C TYR A 44 -4.02 2.44 18.91
N ASP A 45 -4.53 3.53 19.47
CA ASP A 45 -5.52 3.57 20.54
C ASP A 45 -6.97 3.40 20.05
N GLN A 46 -7.23 3.63 18.76
CA GLN A 46 -8.56 3.60 18.17
C GLN A 46 -9.02 2.19 17.76
N ASP A 47 -8.13 1.18 17.79
CA ASP A 47 -8.41 -0.24 17.50
C ASP A 47 -9.15 -0.44 16.17
N LEU A 48 -8.62 0.21 15.13
CA LEU A 48 -9.16 0.12 13.79
C LEU A 48 -8.90 -1.28 13.22
N GLN A 49 -9.99 -1.99 12.92
CA GLN A 49 -9.99 -3.37 12.42
C GLN A 49 -10.09 -3.38 10.90
N PHE A 50 -9.05 -3.87 10.23
CA PHE A 50 -9.03 -4.03 8.78
C PHE A 50 -10.21 -4.89 8.28
N GLN A 51 -10.87 -4.45 7.20
CA GLN A 51 -12.00 -5.14 6.58
C GLN A 51 -11.68 -5.59 5.16
N SER A 52 -11.35 -4.65 4.28
CA SER A 52 -11.10 -4.92 2.86
C SER A 52 -10.17 -3.88 2.23
N THR A 53 -9.64 -4.24 1.07
CA THR A 53 -8.90 -3.33 0.20
C THR A 53 -9.49 -3.46 -1.20
N GLU A 54 -9.95 -2.35 -1.75
CA GLU A 54 -10.63 -2.28 -3.04
C GLU A 54 -9.90 -1.31 -3.95
N PHE A 55 -9.79 -1.66 -5.22
CA PHE A 55 -9.19 -0.79 -6.23
C PHE A 55 -10.28 0.10 -6.81
N GLU A 56 -10.05 1.41 -6.84
CA GLU A 56 -10.94 2.40 -7.43
C GLU A 56 -10.35 2.88 -8.77
N PRO A 57 -10.86 2.37 -9.92
CA PRO A 57 -10.30 2.68 -11.22
C PRO A 57 -10.37 4.15 -11.62
N HIS A 58 -11.29 4.94 -11.04
CA HIS A 58 -11.42 6.36 -11.39
C HIS A 58 -10.26 7.22 -10.88
N PHE A 59 -9.68 6.85 -9.74
CA PHE A 59 -8.56 7.55 -9.12
C PHE A 59 -7.25 6.80 -9.25
N ASP A 60 -7.29 5.58 -9.77
CA ASP A 60 -6.13 4.68 -9.83
C ASP A 60 -5.55 4.45 -8.42
N ASP A 61 -6.43 4.35 -7.42
CA ASP A 61 -6.06 4.26 -6.01
C ASP A 61 -6.66 3.02 -5.37
N TYR A 62 -6.10 2.65 -4.22
CA TYR A 62 -6.70 1.65 -3.34
C TYR A 62 -7.42 2.33 -2.19
N PHE A 63 -8.67 1.94 -1.98
CA PHE A 63 -9.44 2.26 -0.78
C PHE A 63 -9.29 1.12 0.20
N VAL A 64 -8.81 1.45 1.40
CA VAL A 64 -8.61 0.50 2.49
C VAL A 64 -9.63 0.78 3.56
N HIS A 65 -10.50 -0.19 3.81
CA HIS A 65 -11.61 -0.10 4.73
C HIS A 65 -11.22 -0.64 6.11
N TYR A 66 -11.48 0.17 7.13
CA TYR A 66 -11.38 -0.19 8.53
C TYR A 66 -12.72 0.03 9.22
N LYS A 67 -12.92 -0.70 10.32
CA LYS A 67 -13.99 -0.43 11.29
C LYS A 67 -13.40 -0.02 12.62
N ASP A 68 -13.98 0.99 13.24
CA ASP A 68 -13.64 1.38 14.61
C ASP A 68 -14.34 0.49 15.65
N LYS A 69 -14.07 0.72 16.94
CA LYS A 69 -14.72 0.00 18.05
C LYS A 69 -16.24 0.19 18.12
N LYS A 70 -16.77 1.27 17.53
CA LYS A 70 -18.20 1.59 17.50
C LYS A 70 -18.90 0.98 16.28
N GLY A 71 -18.15 0.37 15.37
CA GLY A 71 -18.63 -0.20 14.11
C GLY A 71 -18.76 0.82 12.98
N GLU A 72 -18.28 2.06 13.17
CA GLU A 72 -18.22 3.08 12.14
C GLU A 72 -17.15 2.73 11.11
N SER A 73 -17.46 2.99 9.84
CA SER A 73 -16.60 2.66 8.71
C SER A 73 -15.68 3.82 8.37
N VAL A 74 -14.39 3.52 8.29
CA VAL A 74 -13.32 4.48 7.99
C VAL A 74 -12.60 4.01 6.73
N TYR A 75 -12.47 4.90 5.74
CA TYR A 75 -11.87 4.59 4.44
C TYR A 75 -10.63 5.45 4.21
N PHE A 76 -9.49 4.79 4.07
CA PHE A 76 -8.23 5.43 3.71
C PHE A 76 -7.97 5.28 2.22
N THR A 77 -7.41 6.33 1.59
CA THR A 77 -7.00 6.28 0.18
C THR A 77 -5.49 6.16 0.07
N VAL A 78 -5.04 5.26 -0.78
CA VAL A 78 -3.64 4.86 -0.87
C VAL A 78 -3.23 4.73 -2.33
N THR A 79 -2.16 5.41 -2.71
CA THR A 79 -1.61 5.31 -4.06
C THR A 79 -0.47 4.30 -4.11
N PRO A 80 -0.61 3.19 -4.84
CA PRO A 80 0.36 2.10 -4.88
C PRO A 80 1.54 2.36 -5.83
N TYR A 81 1.46 3.41 -6.66
CA TYR A 81 2.36 3.61 -7.81
C TYR A 81 3.74 4.15 -7.46
N PHE A 82 3.91 4.73 -6.28
CA PHE A 82 5.19 5.26 -5.84
C PHE A 82 5.64 4.54 -4.58
N PHE A 83 6.90 4.12 -4.57
CA PHE A 83 7.57 3.70 -3.34
C PHE A 83 8.28 4.92 -2.73
N PRO A 84 8.09 5.21 -1.44
CA PRO A 84 7.21 4.52 -0.50
C PRO A 84 5.72 4.80 -0.80
N VAL A 85 4.87 3.80 -0.55
CA VAL A 85 3.42 3.95 -0.72
C VAL A 85 2.89 4.94 0.33
N LEU A 86 2.16 5.95 -0.15
CA LEU A 86 1.66 7.06 0.64
C LEU A 86 0.15 6.89 0.88
N VAL A 87 -0.26 7.08 2.12
CA VAL A 87 -1.67 7.34 2.45
C VAL A 87 -1.96 8.78 2.01
N ILE A 88 -2.79 8.95 0.98
CA ILE A 88 -3.08 10.26 0.40
C ILE A 88 -4.25 10.94 1.10
N TYR A 89 -5.21 10.14 1.56
CA TYR A 89 -6.36 10.65 2.30
C TYR A 89 -6.56 9.89 3.59
N ASP A 90 -6.65 10.66 4.68
CA ASP A 90 -6.87 10.22 6.04
C ASP A 90 -8.16 10.87 6.56
N PRO A 91 -9.29 10.13 6.64
CA PRO A 91 -10.56 10.71 7.08
C PRO A 91 -10.57 11.11 8.56
N LEU A 92 -9.62 10.61 9.35
CA LEU A 92 -9.50 10.92 10.78
C LEU A 92 -8.60 12.13 11.04
N ASP A 93 -7.88 12.60 10.01
CA ASP A 93 -7.05 13.79 10.03
C ASP A 93 -7.14 14.53 8.69
N PRO A 94 -8.29 15.20 8.42
CA PRO A 94 -8.51 15.94 7.19
C PRO A 94 -7.77 17.29 7.26
N GLU A 95 -6.46 17.27 7.01
CA GLU A 95 -5.67 18.48 6.74
C GLU A 95 -5.94 19.05 5.32
#